data_AF-A0A5B7BF80-F1
#
_entry.id   AF-A0A5B7BF80-F1
#
_cell.length_a   1.000
_cell.length_b   1.000
_cell.length_c   1.000
_cell.angle_alpha   90.00
_cell.angle_beta   90.00
_cell.angle_gamma   90.00
#
_symmetry.space_group_name_H-M   'P 1'
#
loop_
_entity.id
_entity.type
_entity.pdbx_description
1 polymer ?
#
loop_
_entity_poly.entity_id
_entity_poly.type
_entity_poly.pdbx_seq_one_letter_code
_entity_poly.pdbx_strand_id
1 'polypeptide(L)'
;MAMARACSGLAYPDRFYAAASYAGFDGSPKSSSKGVSSKFPNDVALLLYGLYQQATVGPCKIPKPRGWSPVEQSKWTSWHGLGNMASTEAMRLFVKILEEEDPGWYSRVSNFVAEPIVDVEMNHNPMAELVTDNGNTFPETKTIPTENGSLLETQDKDVVLEGLGSVDVYDQWIAPPISGQRPKARYEHGAAVIDDKMYIYGGNHNGRYLNDLQVLDLRSWTWSKVEVRAGAEVLESPSPVAVAPCAGHSLIPWEGNKLLSIAGHTKDPSESIQVKAFDLQTCTWSTLKTYGKPPVSRGGQSVTLVGTTLVIFGGQDANRSLLNDLHILDLETMTWDEIDAV
;
A
#
# COMPACT_ATOMS: atom_id res chain seq x y z
N MET A 1 15.06 -20.05 -10.00
CA MET A 1 15.14 -19.43 -8.66
C MET A 1 14.03 -18.40 -8.61
N ALA A 2 12.96 -18.64 -7.84
CA ALA A 2 11.73 -17.85 -7.97
C ALA A 2 11.75 -16.61 -7.07
N MET A 3 11.55 -15.42 -7.66
CA MET A 3 11.33 -14.18 -6.91
C MET A 3 9.93 -14.18 -6.29
N ALA A 4 9.85 -14.08 -4.97
CA ALA A 4 8.56 -13.95 -4.28
C ALA A 4 8.02 -12.53 -4.48
N ARG A 5 6.91 -12.41 -5.22
CA ARG A 5 6.11 -11.18 -5.28
C ARG A 5 5.44 -10.94 -3.92
N ALA A 6 5.81 -9.87 -3.23
CA ALA A 6 5.07 -9.39 -2.06
C ALA A 6 3.80 -8.64 -2.53
N CYS A 7 2.72 -9.39 -2.83
CA CYS A 7 1.39 -8.79 -2.94
C CYS A 7 0.86 -8.38 -1.56
N SER A 8 0.12 -7.28 -1.54
CA SER A 8 -0.69 -6.75 -0.44
C SER A 8 -1.07 -7.79 0.63
N GLY A 9 -0.40 -7.74 1.78
CA GLY A 9 -0.72 -8.56 2.94
C GLY A 9 -2.03 -8.13 3.62
N LEU A 10 -2.60 -9.01 4.46
CA LEU A 10 -3.67 -8.65 5.39
C LEU A 10 -3.32 -7.37 6.18
N ALA A 11 -4.33 -6.57 6.51
CA ALA A 11 -4.18 -5.44 7.42
C ALA A 11 -4.00 -5.91 8.87
N TYR A 12 -3.56 -5.03 9.77
CA TYR A 12 -3.68 -5.29 11.21
C TYR A 12 -5.12 -5.01 11.67
N PRO A 13 -5.67 -5.79 12.61
CA PRO A 13 -5.03 -6.85 13.39
C PRO A 13 -5.02 -8.24 12.71
N ASP A 14 -5.69 -8.42 11.58
CA ASP A 14 -5.88 -9.74 10.95
C ASP A 14 -4.56 -10.42 10.57
N ARG A 15 -3.57 -9.67 10.09
CA ARG A 15 -2.20 -10.16 9.82
C ARG A 15 -1.54 -10.74 11.06
N PHE A 16 -1.76 -10.13 12.23
CA PHE A 16 -1.26 -10.65 13.50
C PHE A 16 -1.99 -11.93 13.90
N TYR A 17 -3.32 -12.00 13.78
CA TYR A 17 -4.05 -13.24 14.10
C TYR A 17 -3.72 -14.39 13.14
N ALA A 18 -3.53 -14.12 11.85
CA ALA A 18 -3.04 -15.07 10.87
C ALA A 18 -1.63 -15.59 11.20
N ALA A 19 -0.71 -14.68 11.56
CA ALA A 19 0.64 -15.02 12.03
C ALA A 19 0.62 -15.84 13.33
N ALA A 20 -0.24 -15.47 14.28
CA ALA A 20 -0.40 -16.15 15.57
C ALA A 20 -0.96 -17.57 15.40
N SER A 21 -1.96 -17.75 14.54
CA SER A 21 -2.46 -19.08 14.14
C SER A 21 -1.35 -19.92 13.52
N TYR A 22 -0.62 -19.38 12.54
CA TYR A 22 0.51 -20.07 11.92
C TYR A 22 1.59 -20.49 12.91
N ALA A 23 1.89 -19.64 13.90
CA ALA A 23 2.87 -19.93 14.95
C ALA A 23 2.33 -20.88 16.04
N GLY A 24 1.02 -21.17 16.07
CA GLY A 24 0.37 -22.15 16.96
C GLY A 24 -0.37 -21.57 18.16
N PHE A 25 -0.68 -20.27 18.18
CA PHE A 25 -1.29 -19.56 19.31
C PHE A 25 -2.83 -19.45 19.25
N ASP A 26 -3.49 -19.94 18.20
CA ASP A 26 -4.95 -19.80 18.00
C ASP A 26 -5.84 -20.68 18.88
N GLY A 27 -5.27 -21.62 19.64
CA GLY A 27 -6.02 -22.54 20.50
C GLY A 27 -6.83 -23.62 19.75
N SER A 28 -6.62 -23.77 18.43
CA SER A 28 -7.24 -24.83 17.63
C SER A 28 -6.87 -26.23 18.17
N PRO A 29 -7.76 -27.25 18.10
CA PRO A 29 -7.43 -28.61 18.56
C PRO A 29 -6.30 -29.31 17.76
N LYS A 30 -5.82 -28.73 16.66
CA LYS A 30 -4.57 -29.13 15.98
C LYS A 30 -3.32 -28.57 16.67
N SER A 31 -3.45 -27.50 17.46
CA SER A 31 -2.40 -26.95 18.32
C SER A 31 -2.27 -27.78 19.59
N SER A 32 -1.53 -28.89 19.50
CA SER A 32 -0.96 -29.48 20.72
C SER A 32 -0.02 -28.47 21.37
N SER A 33 0.12 -28.49 22.69
CA SER A 33 1.00 -27.58 23.46
C SER A 33 2.50 -27.66 23.12
N LYS A 34 2.88 -28.50 22.15
CA LYS A 34 4.22 -28.61 21.55
C LYS A 34 4.41 -27.77 20.28
N GLY A 35 3.34 -27.23 19.69
CA GLY A 35 3.34 -26.61 18.35
C GLY A 35 4.36 -25.48 18.19
N VAL A 36 4.32 -24.47 19.06
CA VAL A 36 5.25 -23.33 19.03
C VAL A 36 6.71 -23.80 19.21
N SER A 37 6.98 -24.63 20.22
CA SER A 37 8.32 -25.09 20.60
C SER A 37 8.95 -26.09 19.63
N SER A 38 8.17 -26.70 18.73
CA SER A 38 8.70 -27.57 17.68
C SER A 38 9.08 -26.83 16.40
N LYS A 39 8.65 -25.57 16.26
CA LYS A 39 8.75 -24.79 15.02
C LYS A 39 9.81 -23.70 15.07
N PHE A 40 10.11 -23.19 16.26
CA PHE A 40 11.07 -22.10 16.47
C PHE A 40 12.08 -22.46 17.58
N PRO A 41 13.29 -21.86 17.58
CA PRO A 41 14.21 -21.89 18.72
C PRO A 41 13.53 -21.49 20.04
N ASN A 42 14.01 -22.00 21.18
CA ASN A 42 13.33 -21.82 22.47
C ASN A 42 13.23 -20.34 22.91
N ASP A 43 14.25 -19.55 22.63
CA ASP A 43 14.31 -18.11 22.87
C ASP A 43 13.35 -17.33 21.96
N VAL A 44 13.31 -17.66 20.67
CA VAL A 44 12.33 -17.12 19.72
C VAL A 44 10.90 -17.47 20.12
N ALA A 45 10.64 -18.73 20.48
CA ALA A 45 9.33 -19.20 20.95
C ALA A 45 8.88 -18.50 22.25
N LEU A 46 9.82 -18.17 23.14
CA LEU A 46 9.54 -17.37 24.33
C LEU A 46 9.21 -15.92 23.98
N LEU A 47 9.98 -15.29 23.08
CA LEU A 47 9.75 -13.92 22.63
C LEU A 47 8.40 -13.76 21.91
N LEU A 48 8.07 -14.68 21.00
CA LEU A 48 6.76 -14.75 20.36
C LEU A 48 5.64 -14.95 21.39
N TYR A 49 5.84 -15.80 22.41
CA TYR A 49 4.88 -15.94 23.50
C TYR A 49 4.67 -14.63 24.27
N GLY A 50 5.75 -13.93 24.66
CA GLY A 50 5.67 -12.66 25.37
C GLY A 50 4.92 -11.60 24.57
N LEU A 51 5.26 -11.45 23.29
CA LEU A 51 4.61 -10.51 22.36
C LEU A 51 3.13 -10.86 22.12
N TYR A 52 2.79 -12.14 22.00
CA TYR A 52 1.40 -12.58 21.88
C TYR A 52 0.57 -12.20 23.12
N GLN A 53 1.10 -12.42 24.33
CA GLN A 53 0.43 -12.01 25.56
C GLN A 53 0.31 -10.48 25.66
N GLN A 54 1.36 -9.72 25.31
CA GLN A 54 1.32 -8.26 25.30
C GLN A 54 0.31 -7.70 24.27
N ALA A 55 0.18 -8.33 23.10
CA ALA A 55 -0.78 -7.97 22.09
C ALA A 55 -2.24 -8.26 22.51
N THR A 56 -2.50 -9.43 23.10
CA THR A 56 -3.86 -9.92 23.38
C THR A 56 -4.39 -9.60 24.79
N VAL A 57 -3.49 -9.42 25.77
CA VAL A 57 -3.82 -9.17 27.19
C VAL A 57 -3.28 -7.82 27.70
N GLY A 58 -2.21 -7.30 27.08
CA GLY A 58 -1.52 -6.09 27.51
C GLY A 58 -0.42 -6.36 28.56
N PRO A 59 0.01 -5.33 29.33
CA PRO A 59 1.11 -5.44 30.29
C PRO A 59 0.94 -6.58 31.31
N CYS A 60 2.03 -7.31 31.55
CA CYS A 60 2.07 -8.42 32.51
C CYS A 60 1.79 -7.96 33.94
N LYS A 61 0.58 -8.25 34.45
CA LYS A 61 0.13 -7.95 35.82
C LYS A 61 0.21 -9.13 36.79
N ILE A 62 0.59 -10.32 36.31
CA ILE A 62 0.69 -11.52 37.14
C ILE A 62 1.96 -11.52 37.99
N PRO A 63 1.91 -11.93 39.27
CA PRO A 63 3.10 -11.99 40.13
C PRO A 63 4.08 -13.05 39.63
N LYS A 64 5.38 -12.82 39.87
CA LYS A 64 6.44 -13.77 39.48
C LYS A 64 6.18 -15.17 40.07
N PRO A 65 6.25 -16.24 39.25
CA PRO A 65 6.09 -17.62 39.72
C PRO A 65 7.04 -17.95 40.87
N ARG A 66 6.52 -18.63 41.90
CA ARG A 66 7.29 -19.01 43.11
C ARG A 66 7.72 -20.48 43.15
N GLY A 67 7.25 -21.30 42.19
CA GLY A 67 7.59 -22.73 42.08
C GLY A 67 8.76 -22.99 41.13
N TRP A 68 9.37 -24.18 41.24
CA TRP A 68 10.44 -24.63 40.34
C TRP A 68 9.85 -25.12 39.00
N SER A 69 9.42 -24.18 38.16
CA SER A 69 9.02 -24.42 36.77
C SER A 69 9.82 -23.49 35.86
N PRO A 70 10.96 -23.96 35.30
CA PRO A 70 11.81 -23.14 34.44
C PRO A 70 11.07 -22.55 33.24
N VAL A 71 10.12 -23.30 32.67
CA VAL A 71 9.32 -22.87 31.52
C VAL A 71 8.36 -21.73 31.89
N GLU A 72 7.66 -21.81 33.03
CA GLU A 72 6.79 -20.73 33.50
C GLU A 72 7.60 -19.48 33.88
N GLN A 73 8.77 -19.67 34.50
CA GLN A 73 9.65 -18.56 34.85
C GLN A 73 10.16 -17.84 33.59
N SER A 74 10.57 -18.57 32.55
CA SER A 74 10.99 -17.98 31.27
C SER A 74 9.84 -17.29 30.55
N LYS A 75 8.65 -17.90 30.51
CA LYS A 75 7.43 -17.30 29.93
C LYS A 75 7.04 -16.00 30.64
N TRP A 76 7.02 -16.00 31.97
CA TRP A 76 6.78 -14.81 32.77
C TRP A 76 7.84 -13.74 32.53
N THR A 77 9.12 -14.12 32.50
CA THR A 77 10.24 -13.19 32.26
C THR A 77 10.13 -12.51 30.89
N SER A 78 9.78 -13.26 29.84
CA SER A 78 9.60 -12.70 28.50
C SER A 78 8.44 -11.68 28.47
N TRP A 79 7.26 -12.04 28.97
CA TRP A 79 6.11 -11.12 28.96
C TRP A 79 6.31 -9.91 29.88
N HIS A 80 6.81 -10.11 31.11
CA HIS A 80 7.11 -9.02 32.04
C HIS A 80 8.20 -8.07 31.50
N GLY A 81 9.16 -8.58 30.72
CA GLY A 81 10.21 -7.77 30.10
C GLY A 81 9.71 -6.71 29.12
N LEU A 82 8.50 -6.87 28.57
CA LEU A 82 7.90 -5.92 27.62
C LEU A 82 7.26 -4.68 28.29
N GLY A 83 7.04 -4.73 29.62
CA GLY A 83 6.52 -3.60 30.40
C GLY A 83 5.24 -2.99 29.83
N ASN A 84 5.29 -1.68 29.55
CA ASN A 84 4.15 -0.89 29.04
C ASN A 84 4.08 -0.81 27.51
N MET A 85 4.73 -1.71 26.77
CA MET A 85 4.64 -1.78 25.31
C MET A 85 3.19 -1.80 24.81
N ALA A 86 2.88 -1.00 23.80
CA ALA A 86 1.54 -0.96 23.20
C ALA A 86 1.16 -2.30 22.54
N SER A 87 -0.12 -2.67 22.61
CA SER A 87 -0.64 -3.90 21.99
C SER A 87 -0.36 -3.93 20.47
N THR A 88 -0.55 -2.81 19.78
CA THR A 88 -0.26 -2.64 18.35
C THR A 88 1.21 -2.84 18.01
N GLU A 89 2.13 -2.35 18.85
CA GLU A 89 3.57 -2.55 18.67
C GLU A 89 3.95 -4.02 18.92
N ALA A 90 3.37 -4.66 19.93
CA ALA A 90 3.56 -6.09 20.17
C ALA A 90 3.06 -6.96 18.98
N MET A 91 1.94 -6.58 18.36
CA MET A 91 1.45 -7.23 17.12
C MET A 91 2.44 -7.06 15.95
N ARG A 92 2.97 -5.86 15.75
CA ARG A 92 3.93 -5.56 14.67
C ARG A 92 5.24 -6.31 14.85
N LEU A 93 5.79 -6.30 16.07
CA LEU A 93 7.01 -7.04 16.41
C LEU A 93 6.84 -8.56 16.29
N PHE A 94 5.69 -9.10 16.70
CA PHE A 94 5.38 -10.53 16.55
C PHE A 94 5.45 -10.98 15.08
N VAL A 95 4.78 -10.23 14.19
CA VAL A 95 4.77 -10.51 12.75
C VAL A 95 6.16 -10.35 12.15
N LYS A 96 6.90 -9.30 12.54
CA LYS A 96 8.27 -9.06 12.07
C LYS A 96 9.22 -10.22 12.41
N ILE A 97 9.20 -10.70 13.66
CA ILE A 97 10.05 -11.81 14.10
C ILE A 97 9.65 -13.10 13.37
N LEU A 98 8.36 -13.34 13.14
CA LEU A 98 7.90 -14.47 12.33
C LEU A 98 8.39 -14.39 10.87
N GLU A 99 8.44 -13.19 10.30
CA GLU A 99 8.95 -12.94 8.93
C GLU A 99 10.46 -13.14 8.81
N GLU A 100 11.23 -12.82 9.87
CA GLU A 100 12.67 -13.08 9.95
C GLU A 100 12.99 -14.57 10.12
N GLU A 101 12.19 -15.31 10.91
CA GLU A 101 12.41 -16.72 11.23
C GLU A 101 11.86 -17.71 10.17
N ASP A 102 10.73 -17.39 9.52
CA ASP A 102 10.14 -18.22 8.45
C ASP A 102 9.53 -17.33 7.35
N PRO A 103 10.36 -16.74 6.45
CA PRO A 103 9.89 -15.85 5.39
C PRO A 103 8.80 -16.45 4.47
N GLY A 104 8.64 -17.77 4.44
CA GLY A 104 7.61 -18.48 3.68
C GLY A 104 6.27 -18.64 4.41
N TRP A 105 6.10 -18.11 5.63
CA TRP A 105 4.90 -18.32 6.44
C TRP A 105 3.61 -17.87 5.74
N TYR A 106 3.63 -16.70 5.10
CA TYR A 106 2.43 -16.08 4.54
C TYR A 106 1.82 -16.94 3.42
N SER A 107 2.63 -17.42 2.49
CA SER A 107 2.20 -18.33 1.42
C SER A 107 1.66 -19.66 1.94
N ARG A 108 2.14 -20.13 3.10
CA ARG A 108 1.63 -21.35 3.75
C ARG A 108 0.28 -21.09 4.40
N VAL A 109 0.06 -19.92 5.01
CA VAL A 109 -1.25 -19.52 5.56
C VAL A 109 -2.29 -19.36 4.46
N SER A 110 -1.95 -18.76 3.31
CA SER A 110 -2.88 -18.63 2.17
C SER A 110 -3.43 -19.99 1.69
N ASN A 111 -2.65 -21.06 1.81
CA ASN A 111 -3.11 -22.42 1.48
C ASN A 111 -4.06 -23.04 2.52
N PHE A 112 -4.20 -22.47 3.71
CA PHE A 112 -5.13 -22.95 4.76
C PHE A 112 -6.53 -22.30 4.69
N VAL A 113 -6.70 -21.20 3.95
CA VAL A 113 -7.96 -20.42 3.90
C VAL A 113 -8.87 -20.86 2.73
N ALA A 114 -8.49 -21.92 2.02
CA ALA A 114 -9.21 -22.40 0.83
C ALA A 114 -10.33 -23.42 1.16
N GLU A 115 -11.42 -22.98 1.78
CA GLU A 115 -12.75 -23.57 1.57
C GLU A 115 -13.80 -22.45 1.44
N PRO A 116 -14.52 -22.33 0.31
CA PRO A 116 -15.68 -21.46 0.22
C PRO A 116 -16.86 -22.07 0.98
N ILE A 117 -17.64 -21.21 1.65
CA ILE A 117 -18.88 -21.63 2.32
C ILE A 117 -19.85 -22.14 1.26
N VAL A 118 -20.34 -23.36 1.45
CA VAL A 118 -21.36 -23.97 0.59
C VAL A 118 -22.71 -23.37 0.94
N ASP A 119 -23.29 -22.59 0.03
CA ASP A 119 -24.69 -22.18 0.12
C ASP A 119 -25.58 -23.42 -0.01
N VAL A 120 -26.42 -23.66 1.01
CA VAL A 120 -27.42 -24.74 0.96
C VAL A 120 -28.67 -24.27 0.21
N GLU A 121 -29.07 -25.10 -0.74
CA GLU A 121 -30.14 -24.91 -1.72
C GLU A 121 -31.50 -24.50 -1.15
N MET A 122 -32.39 -24.02 -2.04
CA MET A 122 -33.63 -24.75 -2.32
C MET A 122 -34.19 -24.50 -3.73
N ASN A 123 -34.39 -25.60 -4.49
CA ASN A 123 -35.53 -25.89 -5.38
C ASN A 123 -35.76 -25.02 -6.65
N HIS A 124 -35.79 -25.54 -7.88
CA HIS A 124 -36.42 -26.81 -8.31
C HIS A 124 -35.90 -27.41 -9.64
N ASN A 125 -35.69 -28.73 -9.61
CA ASN A 125 -36.03 -29.79 -10.58
C ASN A 125 -35.52 -29.75 -12.06
N PRO A 126 -34.84 -30.82 -12.55
CA PRO A 126 -34.38 -30.95 -13.95
C PRO A 126 -35.29 -31.84 -14.82
N MET A 127 -35.20 -31.72 -16.16
CA MET A 127 -35.62 -32.75 -17.12
C MET A 127 -35.13 -32.47 -18.55
N ALA A 128 -34.47 -33.48 -19.17
CA ALA A 128 -34.39 -33.79 -20.63
C ALA A 128 -33.95 -32.71 -21.66
N GLU A 129 -33.36 -33.00 -22.82
CA GLU A 129 -32.74 -34.22 -23.39
C GLU A 129 -31.82 -33.79 -24.57
N LEU A 130 -30.98 -34.72 -25.06
CA LEU A 130 -30.21 -34.55 -26.30
C LEU A 130 -31.06 -34.90 -27.53
N VAL A 131 -31.12 -34.04 -28.56
CA VAL A 131 -31.47 -34.47 -29.93
C VAL A 131 -30.58 -33.75 -30.96
N THR A 132 -30.27 -34.48 -32.03
CA THR A 132 -29.28 -34.23 -33.09
C THR A 132 -29.86 -33.62 -34.38
N ASP A 133 -28.94 -33.15 -35.23
CA ASP A 133 -28.84 -33.48 -36.68
C ASP A 133 -28.86 -32.30 -37.70
N ASN A 134 -28.33 -32.60 -38.89
CA ASN A 134 -27.67 -31.75 -39.88
C ASN A 134 -28.58 -30.94 -40.82
N GLY A 135 -27.97 -29.98 -41.54
CA GLY A 135 -28.58 -29.29 -42.69
C GLY A 135 -27.59 -28.47 -43.54
N ASN A 136 -26.81 -29.14 -44.40
CA ASN A 136 -25.94 -28.48 -45.39
C ASN A 136 -26.72 -27.88 -46.57
N THR A 137 -26.51 -26.60 -46.90
CA THR A 137 -26.52 -26.14 -48.31
C THR A 137 -25.73 -24.84 -48.56
N PHE A 138 -24.74 -24.89 -49.46
CA PHE A 138 -24.30 -23.77 -50.31
C PHE A 138 -24.67 -24.10 -51.76
N PRO A 139 -24.99 -23.09 -52.60
CA PRO A 139 -24.07 -22.69 -53.68
C PRO A 139 -24.14 -21.15 -53.93
N GLU A 140 -23.41 -20.47 -54.82
CA GLU A 140 -22.47 -20.85 -55.90
C GLU A 140 -21.53 -19.67 -56.21
N THR A 141 -20.41 -19.91 -56.91
CA THR A 141 -19.43 -18.88 -57.31
C THR A 141 -19.39 -18.71 -58.84
N LYS A 142 -19.08 -17.51 -59.35
CA LYS A 142 -18.68 -17.29 -60.76
C LYS A 142 -17.35 -16.55 -60.90
N THR A 143 -16.58 -16.96 -61.90
CA THR A 143 -15.21 -16.56 -62.29
C THR A 143 -15.12 -16.69 -63.83
N ILE A 144 -14.09 -16.31 -64.60
CA ILE A 144 -12.66 -15.97 -64.45
C ILE A 144 -12.34 -14.89 -65.55
N PRO A 145 -11.12 -14.65 -66.13
CA PRO A 145 -9.71 -14.72 -65.64
C PRO A 145 -8.84 -13.49 -66.05
N THR A 146 -7.62 -13.37 -65.50
CA THR A 146 -6.34 -13.47 -66.28
C THR A 146 -5.12 -13.62 -65.36
N GLU A 147 -4.05 -14.23 -65.90
CA GLU A 147 -3.00 -14.94 -65.16
C GLU A 147 -1.67 -14.18 -64.93
N ASN A 148 -0.80 -14.85 -64.15
CA ASN A 148 0.64 -14.69 -63.89
C ASN A 148 0.94 -14.01 -62.53
N GLY A 149 1.28 -14.70 -61.44
CA GLY A 149 2.11 -15.90 -61.28
C GLY A 149 3.57 -15.47 -61.07
N SER A 150 4.28 -15.75 -59.98
CA SER A 150 3.99 -16.43 -58.70
C SER A 150 4.73 -15.65 -57.57
N LEU A 151 4.83 -16.03 -56.28
CA LEU A 151 4.63 -17.29 -55.53
C LEU A 151 4.36 -16.90 -54.05
N LEU A 152 3.77 -17.78 -53.23
CA LEU A 152 3.62 -17.57 -51.77
C LEU A 152 4.62 -18.40 -50.96
N GLU A 153 5.19 -17.79 -49.92
CA GLU A 153 5.36 -18.46 -48.62
C GLU A 153 4.55 -17.67 -47.58
N THR A 154 3.58 -18.34 -46.97
CA THR A 154 2.79 -17.80 -45.85
C THR A 154 3.52 -18.05 -44.54
N GLN A 155 3.77 -17.00 -43.76
CA GLN A 155 3.82 -17.11 -42.30
C GLN A 155 2.82 -16.12 -41.71
N ASP A 156 1.67 -16.63 -41.30
CA ASP A 156 0.93 -16.01 -40.20
C ASP A 156 1.88 -15.97 -39.00
N LYS A 157 2.33 -14.76 -38.67
CA LYS A 157 2.84 -14.49 -37.33
C LYS A 157 1.66 -13.92 -36.57
N ASP A 158 1.06 -14.78 -35.74
CA ASP A 158 0.32 -14.31 -34.57
C ASP A 158 1.19 -13.29 -33.85
N VAL A 159 0.83 -12.01 -33.97
CA VAL A 159 1.45 -10.94 -33.19
C VAL A 159 0.89 -11.09 -31.79
N VAL A 160 1.51 -12.00 -31.03
CA VAL A 160 1.44 -12.01 -29.58
C VAL A 160 1.84 -10.60 -29.14
N LEU A 161 0.87 -9.86 -28.58
CA LEU A 161 1.19 -8.63 -27.88
C LEU A 161 2.01 -9.00 -26.64
N GLU A 162 3.33 -9.04 -26.80
CA GLU A 162 4.26 -8.98 -25.67
C GLU A 162 3.92 -7.72 -24.87
N GLY A 163 3.59 -7.91 -23.60
CA GLY A 163 3.08 -6.83 -22.76
C GLY A 163 4.11 -5.71 -22.63
N LEU A 164 3.66 -4.46 -22.83
CA LEU A 164 4.44 -3.21 -22.81
C LEU A 164 5.08 -2.85 -21.44
N GLY A 165 5.31 -3.83 -20.56
CA GLY A 165 5.76 -3.66 -19.19
C GLY A 165 6.75 -4.72 -18.68
N SER A 166 7.32 -5.59 -19.54
CA SER A 166 8.48 -6.37 -19.14
C SER A 166 9.75 -5.50 -19.19
N VAL A 167 10.39 -5.30 -18.05
CA VAL A 167 11.74 -4.70 -18.02
C VAL A 167 12.73 -5.84 -18.22
N ASP A 168 12.94 -6.22 -19.48
CA ASP A 168 13.80 -7.35 -19.86
C ASP A 168 15.30 -7.08 -19.67
N VAL A 169 15.68 -5.83 -19.37
CA VAL A 169 17.06 -5.36 -19.24
C VAL A 169 17.28 -4.74 -17.87
N TYR A 170 17.89 -5.49 -16.97
CA TYR A 170 18.42 -4.99 -15.70
C TYR A 170 19.67 -4.11 -15.94
N ASP A 171 20.00 -3.26 -14.98
CA ASP A 171 21.18 -2.36 -14.98
C ASP A 171 21.29 -1.35 -16.13
N GLN A 172 20.19 -1.03 -16.83
CA GLN A 172 20.16 0.02 -17.86
C GLN A 172 19.04 1.04 -17.67
N TRP A 173 19.33 2.30 -18.00
CA TRP A 173 18.33 3.34 -18.11
C TRP A 173 17.62 3.25 -19.47
N ILE A 174 16.31 2.98 -19.45
CA ILE A 174 15.47 2.98 -20.64
C ILE A 174 14.56 4.21 -20.67
N ALA A 175 14.30 4.74 -21.86
CA ALA A 175 13.25 5.72 -22.08
C ALA A 175 11.95 4.98 -22.41
N PRO A 176 10.93 4.94 -21.51
CA PRO A 176 9.69 4.23 -21.80
C PRO A 176 8.92 4.89 -22.97
N PRO A 177 8.15 4.11 -23.75
CA PRO A 177 7.40 4.62 -24.91
C PRO A 177 6.15 5.42 -24.47
N ILE A 178 6.37 6.63 -23.94
CA ILE A 178 5.31 7.43 -23.35
C ILE A 178 4.31 7.98 -24.37
N SER A 179 3.03 7.96 -24.01
CA SER A 179 1.93 8.50 -24.83
C SER A 179 1.00 9.43 -24.04
N GLY A 180 -0.08 9.93 -24.66
CA GLY A 180 -1.14 10.69 -24.00
C GLY A 180 -0.84 12.18 -23.74
N GLN A 181 -1.64 12.80 -22.87
CA GLN A 181 -1.53 14.22 -22.54
C GLN A 181 -0.40 14.44 -21.52
N ARG A 182 0.82 14.62 -22.02
CA ARG A 182 2.00 14.84 -21.17
C ARG A 182 1.86 16.11 -20.30
N PRO A 183 2.29 16.06 -19.02
CA PRO A 183 2.32 17.23 -18.16
C PRO A 183 3.32 18.28 -18.65
N LYS A 184 3.11 19.54 -18.29
CA LYS A 184 4.14 20.58 -18.44
C LYS A 184 5.42 20.18 -17.71
N ALA A 185 6.57 20.43 -18.34
CA ALA A 185 7.90 20.25 -17.74
C ALA A 185 7.98 21.03 -16.41
N ARG A 186 8.39 20.36 -15.34
CA ARG A 186 8.31 20.90 -13.97
C ARG A 186 9.37 20.29 -13.06
N TYR A 187 9.76 21.02 -12.03
CA TYR A 187 10.61 20.55 -10.93
C TYR A 187 9.88 20.75 -9.59
N GLU A 188 10.44 20.24 -8.48
CA GLU A 188 9.84 20.40 -7.13
C GLU A 188 8.36 19.94 -7.04
N HIS A 189 7.97 18.96 -7.86
CA HIS A 189 6.64 18.36 -7.82
C HIS A 189 6.59 17.20 -6.82
N GLY A 190 5.43 16.95 -6.23
CA GLY A 190 5.20 15.73 -5.48
C GLY A 190 4.94 14.57 -6.44
N ALA A 191 5.50 13.40 -6.15
CA ALA A 191 5.30 12.18 -6.92
C ALA A 191 4.96 11.02 -5.99
N ALA A 192 3.97 10.22 -6.36
CA ALA A 192 3.50 9.06 -5.59
C ALA A 192 3.04 7.94 -6.53
N VAL A 193 3.15 6.68 -6.11
CA VAL A 193 2.62 5.54 -6.86
C VAL A 193 1.54 4.86 -6.03
N ILE A 194 0.38 4.63 -6.65
CA ILE A 194 -0.72 3.80 -6.12
C ILE A 194 -1.07 2.81 -7.21
N ASP A 195 -0.98 1.52 -6.88
CA ASP A 195 -1.08 0.40 -7.84
C ASP A 195 -0.21 0.65 -9.09
N ASP A 196 -0.77 0.42 -10.28
CA ASP A 196 -0.10 0.67 -11.56
C ASP A 196 -0.17 2.13 -12.04
N LYS A 197 -0.32 3.11 -11.14
CA LYS A 197 -0.49 4.52 -11.49
C LYS A 197 0.46 5.42 -10.70
N MET A 198 1.28 6.17 -11.43
CA MET A 198 2.14 7.21 -10.89
C MET A 198 1.43 8.56 -10.98
N TYR A 199 1.24 9.22 -9.85
CA TYR A 199 0.61 10.51 -9.71
C TYR A 199 1.65 11.61 -9.50
N ILE A 200 1.53 12.71 -10.24
CA ILE A 200 2.34 13.91 -10.11
C ILE A 200 1.44 15.07 -9.72
N TYR A 201 1.75 15.74 -8.61
CA TYR A 201 1.01 16.91 -8.14
C TYR A 201 1.90 18.17 -8.11
N GLY A 202 1.33 19.29 -8.54
CA GLY A 202 1.93 20.62 -8.41
C GLY A 202 3.33 20.74 -9.02
N GLY A 203 4.23 21.39 -8.30
CA GLY A 203 5.59 21.72 -8.74
C GLY A 203 5.70 23.06 -9.44
N ASN A 204 6.91 23.38 -9.90
CA ASN A 204 7.27 24.67 -10.48
C ASN A 204 7.54 24.55 -11.99
N HIS A 205 6.89 25.41 -12.77
CA HIS A 205 7.16 25.61 -14.20
C HIS A 205 7.48 27.09 -14.46
N ASN A 206 8.72 27.40 -14.81
CA ASN A 206 9.19 28.75 -15.16
C ASN A 206 8.84 29.81 -14.09
N GLY A 207 9.06 29.49 -12.82
CA GLY A 207 8.80 30.37 -11.66
C GLY A 207 7.33 30.43 -11.24
N ARG A 208 6.45 29.59 -11.81
CA ARG A 208 5.04 29.50 -11.44
C ARG A 208 4.76 28.14 -10.81
N TYR A 209 4.24 28.15 -9.58
CA TYR A 209 3.71 26.95 -8.95
C TYR A 209 2.45 26.46 -9.66
N LEU A 210 2.24 25.16 -9.63
CA LEU A 210 1.13 24.46 -10.26
C LEU A 210 0.23 23.81 -9.19
N ASN A 211 -1.01 23.50 -9.55
CA ASN A 211 -1.97 22.75 -8.73
C ASN A 211 -2.71 21.66 -9.53
N ASP A 212 -2.20 21.28 -10.70
CA ASP A 212 -2.75 20.17 -11.47
C ASP A 212 -2.28 18.82 -10.90
N LEU A 213 -3.17 17.84 -10.95
CA LEU A 213 -2.87 16.44 -10.68
C LEU A 213 -2.82 15.69 -12.02
N GLN A 214 -1.72 15.02 -12.25
CA GLN A 214 -1.39 14.32 -13.49
C GLN A 214 -1.14 12.86 -13.16
N VAL A 215 -1.52 11.94 -14.04
CA VAL A 215 -1.36 10.51 -13.83
C VAL A 215 -0.71 9.85 -15.04
N LEU A 216 0.27 9.00 -14.77
CA LEU A 216 0.88 8.07 -15.73
C LEU A 216 0.40 6.67 -15.38
N ASP A 217 -0.30 6.04 -16.32
CA ASP A 217 -0.58 4.61 -16.25
C ASP A 217 0.69 3.82 -16.59
N LEU A 218 1.18 3.02 -15.65
CA LEU A 218 2.47 2.31 -15.75
C LEU A 218 2.39 1.02 -16.59
N ARG A 219 1.19 0.51 -16.87
CA ARG A 219 1.00 -0.65 -17.78
C ARG A 219 1.02 -0.24 -19.25
N SER A 220 0.57 0.97 -19.55
CA SER A 220 0.41 1.49 -20.91
C SER A 220 1.31 2.70 -21.23
N TRP A 221 2.14 3.13 -20.28
CA TRP A 221 2.98 4.34 -20.35
C TRP A 221 2.24 5.61 -20.82
N THR A 222 0.95 5.70 -20.50
CA THR A 222 0.06 6.74 -21.03
C THR A 222 -0.23 7.81 -19.96
N TRP A 223 0.06 9.06 -20.30
CA TRP A 223 -0.24 10.23 -19.47
C TRP A 223 -1.67 10.73 -19.67
N SER A 224 -2.33 11.12 -18.58
CA SER A 224 -3.55 11.92 -18.59
C SER A 224 -3.61 12.88 -17.40
N LYS A 225 -4.49 13.87 -17.49
CA LYS A 225 -4.79 14.80 -16.40
C LYS A 225 -5.97 14.25 -15.57
N VAL A 226 -5.84 14.33 -14.25
CA VAL A 226 -6.97 14.03 -13.35
C VAL A 226 -7.83 15.28 -13.22
N GLU A 227 -9.11 15.17 -13.59
CA GLU A 227 -10.06 16.27 -13.43
C GLU A 227 -10.58 16.33 -11.99
N VAL A 228 -10.04 17.29 -11.24
CA VAL A 228 -10.44 17.59 -9.86
C VAL A 228 -11.87 18.10 -9.84
N ARG A 229 -12.74 17.46 -9.08
CA ARG A 229 -14.09 17.95 -8.80
C ARG A 229 -14.01 19.01 -7.71
N ALA A 230 -14.63 20.16 -7.95
CA ALA A 230 -15.08 20.98 -6.84
C ALA A 230 -16.09 20.14 -6.05
N GLY A 231 -15.83 19.90 -4.77
CA GLY A 231 -16.71 19.09 -3.93
C GLY A 231 -18.12 19.67 -3.93
N ALA A 232 -19.12 18.81 -3.99
CA ALA A 232 -20.49 19.23 -3.75
C ALA A 232 -20.65 19.63 -2.27
N GLU A 233 -21.49 20.62 -2.01
CA GLU A 233 -21.83 21.04 -0.64
C GLU A 233 -22.57 19.91 0.10
N VAL A 234 -21.85 19.14 0.90
CA VAL A 234 -22.43 18.18 1.87
C VAL A 234 -22.27 18.78 3.25
N LEU A 235 -23.39 19.05 3.91
CA LEU A 235 -23.52 19.95 5.07
C LEU A 235 -22.79 19.53 6.37
N GLU A 236 -22.02 18.44 6.38
CA GLU A 236 -21.38 17.89 7.59
C GLU A 236 -19.91 17.43 7.40
N SER A 237 -19.12 18.08 6.54
CA SER A 237 -17.65 17.87 6.44
C SER A 237 -16.95 19.10 5.81
N PRO A 238 -15.61 19.31 5.97
CA PRO A 238 -15.00 20.60 5.65
C PRO A 238 -15.09 20.94 4.16
N SER A 239 -15.33 22.23 3.89
CA SER A 239 -15.69 22.75 2.58
C SER A 239 -14.66 22.42 1.48
N PRO A 240 -15.08 22.37 0.20
CA PRO A 240 -14.18 22.06 -0.90
C PRO A 240 -13.16 23.19 -1.09
N VAL A 241 -11.94 22.98 -0.61
CA VAL A 241 -10.88 23.99 -0.68
C VAL A 241 -10.27 23.99 -2.07
N ALA A 242 -10.33 25.13 -2.76
CA ALA A 242 -9.52 25.36 -3.95
C ALA A 242 -8.04 25.32 -3.57
N VAL A 243 -7.34 24.23 -3.89
CA VAL A 243 -5.98 24.02 -3.39
C VAL A 243 -5.00 24.98 -4.07
N ALA A 244 -4.39 25.83 -3.25
CA ALA A 244 -3.35 26.78 -3.65
C ALA A 244 -2.17 26.06 -4.36
N PRO A 245 -1.70 26.56 -5.52
CA PRO A 245 -0.52 26.04 -6.20
C PRO A 245 0.72 25.99 -5.31
N CYS A 246 1.44 24.88 -5.38
CA CYS A 246 2.58 24.60 -4.50
C CYS A 246 3.75 23.88 -5.21
N ALA A 247 4.94 24.03 -4.64
CA ALA A 247 6.16 23.32 -5.04
C ALA A 247 7.00 22.96 -3.79
N GLY A 248 7.83 21.92 -3.87
CA GLY A 248 8.66 21.45 -2.76
C GLY A 248 7.87 20.75 -1.64
N HIS A 249 6.62 20.38 -1.90
CA HIS A 249 5.81 19.54 -1.03
C HIS A 249 6.18 18.06 -1.23
N SER A 250 5.77 17.21 -0.29
CA SER A 250 5.85 15.76 -0.43
C SER A 250 4.45 15.20 -0.72
N LEU A 251 4.37 14.19 -1.59
CA LEU A 251 3.13 13.50 -1.94
C LEU A 251 3.24 12.04 -1.50
N ILE A 252 2.36 11.60 -0.61
CA ILE A 252 2.45 10.29 0.07
C ILE A 252 1.18 9.46 -0.23
N PRO A 253 1.28 8.20 -0.70
CA PRO A 253 0.16 7.27 -0.74
C PRO A 253 -0.42 7.03 0.65
N TRP A 254 -1.75 7.07 0.79
CA TRP A 254 -2.44 6.89 2.06
C TRP A 254 -3.78 6.16 1.87
N GLU A 255 -4.14 5.30 2.82
CA GLU A 255 -5.40 4.51 2.82
C GLU A 255 -5.71 3.77 1.50
N GLY A 256 -4.69 3.44 0.70
CA GLY A 256 -4.81 2.76 -0.61
C GLY A 256 -5.40 3.61 -1.74
N ASN A 257 -6.27 4.59 -1.45
CA ASN A 257 -7.01 5.37 -2.44
C ASN A 257 -6.88 6.90 -2.25
N LYS A 258 -6.01 7.36 -1.33
CA LYS A 258 -5.78 8.78 -1.08
C LYS A 258 -4.33 9.18 -1.31
N LEU A 259 -4.12 10.44 -1.65
CA LEU A 259 -2.81 11.08 -1.77
C LEU A 259 -2.71 12.20 -0.75
N LEU A 260 -1.79 12.10 0.21
CA LEU A 260 -1.48 13.18 1.14
C LEU A 260 -0.45 14.12 0.51
N SER A 261 -0.83 15.38 0.31
CA SER A 261 0.10 16.49 0.02
C SER A 261 0.42 17.19 1.35
N ILE A 262 1.70 17.22 1.71
CA ILE A 262 2.19 17.82 2.95
C ILE A 262 3.34 18.80 2.68
N ALA A 263 3.32 19.91 3.43
CA ALA A 263 4.29 21.00 3.30
C ALA A 263 4.32 21.63 1.89
N GLY A 264 5.46 22.21 1.52
CA GLY A 264 5.70 22.92 0.26
C GLY A 264 5.47 24.42 0.33
N HIS A 265 6.16 25.13 -0.55
CA HIS A 265 5.98 26.56 -0.77
C HIS A 265 4.71 26.81 -1.58
N THR A 266 3.85 27.70 -1.09
CA THR A 266 2.78 28.36 -1.85
C THR A 266 3.18 29.81 -2.12
N LYS A 267 2.42 30.52 -2.97
CA LYS A 267 2.62 31.97 -3.18
C LYS A 267 2.37 32.76 -1.89
N ASP A 268 1.31 32.38 -1.19
CA ASP A 268 0.85 32.97 0.06
C ASP A 268 0.96 31.85 1.12
N PRO A 269 2.08 31.76 1.88
CA PRO A 269 2.34 30.66 2.81
C PRO A 269 1.49 30.76 4.08
N SER A 270 1.04 29.61 4.58
CA SER A 270 0.52 29.47 5.94
C SER A 270 1.65 29.62 6.97
N GLU A 271 1.31 29.91 8.22
CA GLU A 271 2.30 29.96 9.32
C GLU A 271 2.88 28.57 9.62
N SER A 272 2.03 27.53 9.58
CA SER A 272 2.40 26.14 9.86
C SER A 272 2.13 25.20 8.67
N ILE A 273 2.72 24.00 8.70
CA ILE A 273 2.46 22.96 7.71
C ILE A 273 0.95 22.63 7.67
N GLN A 274 0.40 22.60 6.46
CA GLN A 274 -0.96 22.12 6.19
C GLN A 274 -0.88 20.71 5.59
N VAL A 275 -1.80 19.83 6.02
CA VAL A 275 -1.95 18.47 5.49
C VAL A 275 -3.21 18.44 4.62
N LYS A 276 -3.09 18.01 3.37
CA LYS A 276 -4.20 17.94 2.43
C LYS A 276 -4.32 16.54 1.85
N ALA A 277 -5.52 16.00 1.76
CA ALA A 277 -5.78 14.71 1.13
C ALA A 277 -6.52 14.92 -0.19
N PHE A 278 -6.05 14.27 -1.26
CA PHE A 278 -6.85 14.02 -2.45
C PHE A 278 -7.43 12.62 -2.38
N ASP A 279 -8.73 12.48 -2.58
CA ASP A 279 -9.39 11.19 -2.70
C ASP A 279 -9.56 10.81 -4.17
N LEU A 280 -9.01 9.67 -4.58
CA LEU A 280 -9.03 9.21 -5.98
C LEU A 280 -10.41 8.71 -6.44
N GLN A 281 -11.30 8.33 -5.52
CA GLN A 281 -12.65 7.84 -5.84
C GLN A 281 -13.64 9.00 -6.03
N THR A 282 -13.58 10.02 -5.16
CA THR A 282 -14.44 11.21 -5.31
C THR A 282 -13.81 12.27 -6.22
N CYS A 283 -12.51 12.19 -6.48
CA CYS A 283 -11.71 13.20 -7.19
C CYS A 283 -11.73 14.59 -6.50
N THR A 284 -11.82 14.63 -5.17
CA THR A 284 -11.89 15.88 -4.39
C THR A 284 -10.69 16.05 -3.45
N TRP A 285 -10.29 17.30 -3.24
CA TRP A 285 -9.35 17.67 -2.18
C TRP A 285 -10.08 18.03 -0.87
N SER A 286 -9.46 17.69 0.26
CA SER A 286 -9.81 18.17 1.60
C SER A 286 -8.55 18.61 2.35
N THR A 287 -8.70 19.56 3.28
CA THR A 287 -7.66 19.87 4.27
C THR A 287 -7.94 19.02 5.51
N LEU A 288 -6.96 18.23 5.95
CA LEU A 288 -7.06 17.44 7.17
C LEU A 288 -6.78 18.31 8.38
N LYS A 289 -7.60 18.16 9.43
CA LYS A 289 -7.37 18.84 10.70
C LYS A 289 -6.31 18.09 11.50
N THR A 290 -5.23 18.79 11.85
CA THR A 290 -4.18 18.25 12.73
C THR A 290 -4.22 18.87 14.13
N TYR A 291 -3.63 18.18 15.09
CA TYR A 291 -3.55 18.50 16.51
C TYR A 291 -2.08 18.61 16.96
N GLY A 292 -1.83 18.98 18.22
CA GLY A 292 -0.47 19.21 18.71
C GLY A 292 0.13 20.52 18.22
N LYS A 293 1.46 20.59 18.10
CA LYS A 293 2.21 21.78 17.67
C LYS A 293 2.73 21.56 16.23
N PRO A 294 1.99 21.98 15.19
CA PRO A 294 2.45 21.81 13.82
C PRO A 294 3.71 22.67 13.56
N PRO A 295 4.74 22.13 12.89
CA PRO A 295 5.94 22.89 12.53
C PRO A 295 5.63 24.08 11.61
N VAL A 296 6.56 25.05 11.60
CA VAL A 296 6.55 26.17 10.64
C VAL A 296 6.44 25.66 9.20
N SER A 297 5.65 26.36 8.39
CA SER A 297 5.48 26.06 6.98
C SER A 297 6.81 26.15 6.23
N ARG A 298 7.05 25.16 5.38
CA ARG A 298 8.37 24.87 4.78
C ARG A 298 8.23 24.17 3.44
N GLY A 299 9.25 24.26 2.60
CA GLY A 299 9.38 23.48 1.36
C GLY A 299 10.76 22.82 1.24
N GLY A 300 10.87 21.80 0.40
CA GLY A 300 12.14 21.08 0.18
C GLY A 300 12.56 20.17 1.34
N GLN A 301 11.69 19.96 2.32
CA GLN A 301 11.87 18.99 3.41
C GLN A 301 11.90 17.54 2.90
N SER A 302 12.57 16.66 3.64
CA SER A 302 12.42 15.21 3.45
C SER A 302 11.24 14.70 4.28
N VAL A 303 10.43 13.79 3.73
CA VAL A 303 9.32 13.12 4.43
C VAL A 303 9.40 11.63 4.16
N THR A 304 9.33 10.82 5.22
CA THR A 304 9.29 9.35 5.14
C THR A 304 8.11 8.82 5.95
N LEU A 305 7.33 7.91 5.36
CA LEU A 305 6.28 7.17 6.08
C LEU A 305 6.89 5.94 6.76
N VAL A 306 6.75 5.85 8.08
CA VAL A 306 7.19 4.73 8.92
C VAL A 306 5.96 4.20 9.67
N GLY A 307 5.43 3.05 9.24
CA GLY A 307 4.17 2.54 9.78
C GLY A 307 3.01 3.50 9.49
N THR A 308 2.46 4.10 10.55
CA THR A 308 1.37 5.10 10.48
C THR A 308 1.86 6.53 10.74
N THR A 309 3.18 6.76 10.70
CA THR A 309 3.80 7.99 11.17
C THR A 309 4.62 8.64 10.05
N LEU A 310 4.41 9.92 9.77
CA LEU A 310 5.28 10.70 8.89
C LEU A 310 6.42 11.32 9.70
N VAL A 311 7.66 10.98 9.34
CA VAL A 311 8.87 11.61 9.86
C VAL A 311 9.32 12.67 8.86
N ILE A 312 9.44 13.92 9.31
CA ILE A 312 9.78 15.09 8.50
C ILE A 312 11.10 15.69 9.00
N PHE A 313 12.04 15.92 8.09
CA PHE A 313 13.33 16.52 8.41
C PHE A 313 13.65 17.75 7.56
N GLY A 314 14.05 18.82 8.23
CA GLY A 314 14.59 20.04 7.63
C GLY A 314 13.67 20.76 6.65
N GLY A 315 14.24 21.27 5.57
CA GLY A 315 13.56 22.10 4.55
C GLY A 315 13.96 23.58 4.63
N GLN A 316 13.19 24.45 3.98
CA GLN A 316 13.36 25.91 4.00
C GLN A 316 12.05 26.61 4.39
N ASP A 317 12.10 27.56 5.32
CA ASP A 317 10.94 28.37 5.73
C ASP A 317 10.62 29.53 4.75
N ALA A 318 9.57 30.30 5.02
CA ALA A 318 9.22 31.48 4.22
C ALA A 318 10.26 32.63 4.27
N ASN A 319 11.11 32.66 5.29
CA ASN A 319 12.20 33.64 5.45
C ASN A 319 13.49 33.22 4.74
N ARG A 320 13.49 32.05 4.08
CA ARG A 320 14.63 31.37 3.45
C ARG A 320 15.65 30.77 4.44
N SER A 321 15.27 30.61 5.70
CA SER A 321 16.04 29.88 6.71
C SER A 321 16.07 28.40 6.35
N LEU A 322 17.26 27.81 6.26
CA LEU A 322 17.41 26.36 6.17
C LEU A 322 17.19 25.74 7.55
N LEU A 323 16.43 24.66 7.58
CA LEU A 323 16.01 23.97 8.79
C LEU A 323 16.71 22.61 8.90
N ASN A 324 16.96 22.18 10.13
CA ASN A 324 17.61 20.91 10.48
C ASN A 324 16.89 20.18 11.64
N ASP A 325 15.63 20.53 11.86
CA ASP A 325 14.73 20.00 12.89
C ASP A 325 14.01 18.73 12.41
N LEU A 326 13.54 17.93 13.38
CA LEU A 326 12.84 16.68 13.16
C LEU A 326 11.42 16.77 13.74
N HIS A 327 10.41 16.52 12.90
CA HIS A 327 9.00 16.54 13.28
C HIS A 327 8.33 15.23 12.95
N ILE A 328 7.37 14.84 13.77
CA ILE A 328 6.54 13.66 13.60
C ILE A 328 5.08 14.09 13.46
N LEU A 329 4.38 13.50 12.48
CA LEU A 329 2.93 13.50 12.39
C LEU A 329 2.42 12.06 12.43
N ASP A 330 1.67 11.72 13.48
CA ASP A 330 0.93 10.46 13.54
C ASP A 330 -0.35 10.56 12.69
N LEU A 331 -0.55 9.64 11.74
CA LEU A 331 -1.70 9.63 10.83
C LEU A 331 -2.94 8.89 11.38
N GLU A 332 -2.83 8.15 12.48
CA GLU A 332 -4.01 7.57 13.16
C GLU A 332 -4.72 8.64 14.01
N THR A 333 -3.95 9.53 14.66
CA THR A 333 -4.47 10.59 15.53
C THR A 333 -4.46 11.98 14.91
N MET A 334 -3.76 12.17 13.78
CA MET A 334 -3.47 13.47 13.16
C MET A 334 -2.74 14.45 14.10
N THR A 335 -1.89 13.95 15.02
CA THR A 335 -1.18 14.75 16.03
C THR A 335 0.27 14.98 15.64
N TRP A 336 0.73 16.23 15.81
CA TRP A 336 2.13 16.63 15.65
C TRP A 336 2.91 16.54 16.96
N ASP A 337 4.04 15.85 16.91
CA ASP A 337 5.06 15.79 17.96
C ASP A 337 6.39 16.34 17.43
N GLU A 338 7.07 17.14 18.26
CA GLU A 338 8.40 17.69 18.00
C GLU A 338 9.43 16.84 18.74
N ILE A 339 10.51 16.42 18.05
CA ILE A 339 11.60 15.66 18.66
C ILE A 339 12.86 16.53 18.65
N ASP A 340 13.34 16.86 19.85
CA ASP A 340 14.67 17.42 20.03
C ASP A 340 15.72 16.40 19.57
N ALA A 341 16.37 16.68 18.43
CA ALA A 341 17.53 15.93 17.98
C ALA A 341 18.74 16.31 18.85
N VAL A 342 19.28 15.33 19.58
CA VAL A 342 20.40 15.46 20.53
C VAL A 342 21.75 15.58 19.82
#